data_AF-A0A074MDC3-F1
#
_entry.id   AF-A0A074MDC3-F1
#
_cell.length_a   1.000
_cell.length_b   1.000
_cell.length_c   1.000
_cell.angle_alpha   90.00
_cell.angle_beta   90.00
_cell.angle_gamma   90.00
#
_symmetry.space_group_name_H-M   'P 1'
#
loop_
_entity.id
_entity.type
_entity.pdbx_description
1 polymer ?
#
loop_
_entity_poly.entity_id
_entity_poly.type
_entity_poly.pdbx_seq_one_letter_code
_entity_poly.pdbx_strand_id
1 'polypeptide(L)'
;MTDKVYVLNGPNLNLLGLREPEIYGSTTLDEIAGTLEDKAREHGLSIDMRQTNHEGMLVDWLHEAQAEGARAVLLNAAAYTHTSIALLDAIKAITTPVVEVHLSNPKTREEFRHLSYVGMAAAKTVEGHGAASYTIALDAVVSGEV
;
A
#
# COMPACT_ATOMS: atom_id res chain seq x y z
N MET A 1 -14.99 12.73 4.67
CA MET A 1 -13.61 12.23 4.69
C MET A 1 -13.04 12.46 6.07
N THR A 2 -12.41 11.45 6.65
CA THR A 2 -11.65 11.52 7.90
C THR A 2 -10.18 11.82 7.59
N ASP A 3 -9.40 12.20 8.60
CA ASP A 3 -7.95 12.42 8.48
C ASP A 3 -7.14 11.10 8.53
N LYS A 4 -7.81 9.96 8.34
CA LYS A 4 -7.21 8.63 8.44
C LYS A 4 -6.73 8.15 7.07
N VAL A 5 -5.50 7.67 6.99
CA VAL A 5 -4.93 6.97 5.83
C VAL A 5 -4.72 5.50 6.21
N TYR A 6 -5.35 4.60 5.48
CA TYR A 6 -5.12 3.17 5.64
C TYR A 6 -3.84 2.78 4.91
N VAL A 7 -2.99 1.96 5.52
CA VAL A 7 -1.79 1.40 4.90
C VAL A 7 -1.89 -0.11 4.95
N LEU A 8 -2.27 -0.70 3.82
CA LEU A 8 -2.63 -2.12 3.70
C LEU A 8 -1.50 -2.90 3.03
N ASN A 9 -1.04 -3.94 3.74
CA ASN A 9 0.08 -4.75 3.32
C ASN A 9 -0.35 -6.20 3.10
N GLY A 10 -0.09 -6.69 1.89
CA GLY A 10 -0.41 -8.05 1.48
C GLY A 10 0.59 -9.10 1.96
N PRO A 11 0.58 -10.27 1.33
CA PRO A 11 1.24 -11.45 1.86
C PRO A 11 2.77 -11.32 1.90
N ASN A 12 3.36 -11.93 2.92
CA ASN A 12 4.80 -12.00 3.21
C ASN A 12 5.47 -10.68 3.63
N LEU A 13 4.79 -9.53 3.59
CA LEU A 13 5.38 -8.26 4.02
C LEU A 13 5.64 -8.21 5.54
N ASN A 14 4.99 -9.08 6.32
CA ASN A 14 5.33 -9.31 7.73
C ASN A 14 6.74 -9.90 7.94
N LEU A 15 7.41 -10.37 6.88
CA LEU A 15 8.75 -10.93 6.94
C LEU A 15 9.84 -9.92 6.51
N LEU A 16 9.48 -8.65 6.26
CA LEU A 16 10.45 -7.60 5.98
C LEU A 16 11.46 -7.44 7.12
N GLY A 17 12.71 -7.15 6.76
CA GLY A 17 13.85 -7.10 7.69
C GLY A 17 14.38 -8.47 8.13
N LEU A 18 13.63 -9.56 7.93
CA LEU A 18 14.03 -10.93 8.30
C LEU A 18 14.41 -11.79 7.09
N ARG A 19 13.87 -11.48 5.89
CA ARG A 19 14.04 -12.29 4.68
C ARG A 19 14.82 -11.54 3.60
N GLU A 20 15.84 -12.18 3.05
CA GLU A 20 16.62 -11.70 1.89
C GLU A 20 17.00 -10.20 2.01
N PRO A 21 17.66 -9.77 3.11
CA PRO A 21 17.91 -8.34 3.39
C PRO A 21 18.77 -7.66 2.33
N GLU A 22 19.58 -8.42 1.61
CA GLU A 22 20.36 -7.98 0.43
C GLU A 22 19.47 -7.44 -0.70
N ILE A 23 18.21 -7.89 -0.79
CA ILE A 23 17.26 -7.56 -1.87
C ILE A 23 16.21 -6.54 -1.41
N TYR A 24 15.69 -6.70 -0.18
CA TYR A 24 14.56 -5.90 0.32
C TYR A 24 14.95 -4.86 1.37
N GLY A 25 16.22 -4.84 1.80
CA GLY A 25 16.71 -4.04 2.90
C GLY A 25 16.43 -4.68 4.27
N SER A 26 17.01 -4.08 5.31
CA SER A 26 16.80 -4.49 6.70
C SER A 26 15.59 -3.84 7.36
N THR A 27 14.91 -2.93 6.66
CA THR A 27 13.80 -2.16 7.22
C THR A 27 12.58 -3.05 7.44
N THR A 28 12.06 -3.04 8.66
CA THR A 28 10.87 -3.80 9.07
C THR A 28 9.58 -3.03 8.77
N LEU A 29 8.45 -3.72 8.79
CA LEU A 29 7.16 -3.06 8.62
C LEU A 29 6.85 -2.09 9.78
N ASP A 30 7.30 -2.40 11.00
CA ASP A 30 7.14 -1.54 12.18
C ASP A 30 7.94 -0.24 12.05
N GLU A 31 9.15 -0.29 11.49
CA GLU A 31 9.94 0.92 11.22
C GLU A 31 9.30 1.79 10.13
N ILE A 32 8.69 1.17 9.11
CA ILE A 32 7.89 1.89 8.10
C ILE A 32 6.67 2.54 8.76
N ALA A 33 5.98 1.83 9.67
CA ALA A 33 4.83 2.35 10.41
C ALA A 33 5.21 3.63 11.18
N GLY A 34 6.27 3.57 12.00
CA GLY A 34 6.73 4.72 12.77
C GLY A 34 7.09 5.92 11.89
N THR A 35 7.77 5.67 10.77
CA THR A 35 8.12 6.72 9.80
C THR A 35 6.87 7.39 9.21
N LEU A 36 5.85 6.61 8.85
CA LEU A 36 4.61 7.14 8.31
C LEU A 36 3.78 7.86 9.36
N GLU A 37 3.73 7.36 10.59
CA GLU A 37 3.00 7.99 11.68
C GLU A 37 3.58 9.36 12.04
N ASP A 38 4.89 9.47 12.15
CA ASP A 38 5.55 10.76 12.44
C ASP A 38 5.28 11.76 11.32
N LYS A 39 5.40 11.34 10.06
CA LYS A 39 5.13 12.19 8.90
C LYS A 39 3.66 12.58 8.79
N ALA A 40 2.74 11.65 9.00
CA ALA A 40 1.30 11.93 8.96
C ALA A 40 0.89 12.97 10.01
N ARG A 41 1.49 12.88 11.21
CA ARG A 41 1.23 13.81 12.31
C ARG A 41 1.56 15.25 11.95
N GLU A 42 2.62 15.49 11.18
CA GLU A 42 2.99 16.83 10.69
C GLU A 42 1.91 17.47 9.80
N HIS A 43 1.05 16.65 9.20
CA HIS A 43 -0.03 17.07 8.31
C HIS A 43 -1.43 16.91 8.92
N GLY A 44 -1.53 16.62 10.22
CA GLY A 44 -2.80 16.39 10.90
C GLY A 44 -3.50 15.10 10.49
N LEU A 45 -2.79 14.16 9.86
CA LEU A 45 -3.29 12.86 9.45
C LEU A 45 -2.97 11.78 10.51
N SER A 46 -3.70 10.68 10.45
CA SER A 46 -3.45 9.46 11.23
C SER A 46 -3.24 8.27 10.30
N ILE A 47 -2.37 7.34 10.70
CA ILE A 47 -2.09 6.11 9.96
C ILE A 47 -2.81 4.94 10.63
N ASP A 48 -3.47 4.11 9.83
CA ASP A 48 -3.96 2.79 10.22
C ASP A 48 -3.24 1.74 9.38
N MET A 49 -2.11 1.23 9.90
CA MET A 49 -1.30 0.24 9.19
C MET A 49 -1.73 -1.18 9.56
N ARG A 50 -2.00 -2.00 8.53
CA ARG A 50 -2.41 -3.39 8.67
C ARG A 50 -1.65 -4.29 7.72
N GLN A 51 -1.51 -5.56 8.08
CA GLN A 51 -0.92 -6.59 7.24
C GLN A 51 -1.71 -7.88 7.33
N THR A 52 -1.88 -8.56 6.20
CA THR A 52 -2.48 -9.89 6.15
C THR A 52 -1.91 -10.73 5.02
N ASN A 53 -1.88 -12.04 5.22
CA ASN A 53 -1.58 -13.01 4.19
C ASN A 53 -2.82 -13.50 3.44
N HIS A 54 -4.01 -12.98 3.78
CA HIS A 54 -5.29 -13.42 3.23
C HIS A 54 -5.89 -12.36 2.31
N GLU A 55 -6.14 -12.72 1.05
CA GLU A 55 -6.72 -11.82 0.04
C GLU A 55 -8.05 -11.19 0.49
N GLY A 56 -8.99 -12.00 0.99
CA GLY A 56 -10.30 -11.50 1.42
C GLY A 56 -10.23 -10.45 2.52
N MET A 57 -9.25 -10.56 3.43
CA MET A 57 -9.05 -9.56 4.49
C MET A 57 -8.61 -8.19 3.92
N LEU A 58 -7.81 -8.17 2.85
CA LEU A 58 -7.45 -6.91 2.17
C LEU A 58 -8.68 -6.29 1.50
N VAL A 59 -9.56 -7.11 0.91
CA VAL A 59 -10.83 -6.65 0.33
C VAL A 59 -11.73 -6.05 1.41
N ASP A 60 -11.88 -6.74 2.53
CA ASP A 60 -12.68 -6.26 3.65
C ASP A 60 -12.16 -4.92 4.19
N TRP A 61 -10.85 -4.75 4.30
CA TRP A 61 -10.25 -3.48 4.74
C TRP A 61 -10.39 -2.35 3.71
N LEU A 62 -10.39 -2.65 2.41
CA LEU A 62 -10.72 -1.64 1.39
C LEU A 62 -12.17 -1.14 1.55
N HIS A 63 -13.11 -2.04 1.80
CA HIS A 63 -14.50 -1.68 2.08
C HIS A 63 -14.66 -0.92 3.40
N GLU A 64 -13.91 -1.31 4.43
CA GLU A 64 -13.88 -0.63 5.73
C GLU A 64 -13.36 0.81 5.58
N ALA A 65 -12.24 1.00 4.87
CA ALA A 65 -11.68 2.33 4.61
C ALA A 65 -12.69 3.25 3.90
N GLN A 66 -13.47 2.72 2.96
CA GLN A 66 -14.58 3.45 2.34
C GLN A 66 -15.70 3.78 3.34
N ALA A 67 -16.12 2.81 4.15
CA ALA A 67 -17.21 2.98 5.11
C ALA A 67 -16.87 4.03 6.19
N GLU A 68 -15.62 4.07 6.63
CA GLU A 68 -15.11 5.08 7.56
C GLU A 68 -14.81 6.43 6.90
N GLY A 69 -14.93 6.50 5.56
CA GLY A 69 -14.61 7.70 4.80
C GLY A 69 -13.14 8.09 4.90
N ALA A 70 -12.21 7.13 4.90
CA ALA A 70 -10.77 7.37 4.94
C ALA A 70 -10.33 8.36 3.86
N ARG A 71 -9.25 9.11 4.14
CA ARG A 71 -8.67 10.07 3.20
C ARG A 71 -8.14 9.38 1.95
N ALA A 72 -7.46 8.25 2.13
CA ALA A 72 -6.87 7.44 1.09
C ALA A 72 -6.47 6.05 1.64
N VAL A 73 -6.14 5.13 0.74
CA VAL A 73 -5.50 3.85 1.04
C VAL A 73 -4.14 3.78 0.33
N LEU A 74 -3.07 3.47 1.05
CA LEU A 74 -1.79 3.05 0.50
C LEU A 74 -1.78 1.52 0.48
N LEU A 75 -1.81 0.90 -0.70
CA LEU A 75 -1.91 -0.55 -0.85
C LEU A 75 -0.63 -1.11 -1.47
N ASN A 76 0.11 -1.89 -0.69
CA ASN A 76 1.11 -2.83 -1.19
C ASN A 76 0.53 -4.24 -1.13
N ALA A 77 -0.12 -4.69 -2.21
CA ALA A 77 -0.72 -6.02 -2.27
C ALA A 77 0.31 -7.15 -2.46
N ALA A 78 1.61 -6.83 -2.51
CA ALA A 78 2.69 -7.79 -2.70
C ALA A 78 2.42 -8.74 -3.88
N ALA A 79 2.45 -10.06 -3.65
CA ALA A 79 2.19 -11.03 -4.71
C ALA A 79 0.76 -10.95 -5.29
N TYR A 80 -0.22 -10.50 -4.50
CA TYR A 80 -1.59 -10.37 -4.96
C TYR A 80 -1.79 -9.26 -5.99
N THR A 81 -0.85 -8.32 -6.12
CA THR A 81 -0.82 -7.37 -7.23
C THR A 81 -0.93 -8.07 -8.59
N HIS A 82 -0.32 -9.25 -8.72
CA HIS A 82 -0.18 -9.95 -10.00
C HIS A 82 -1.27 -11.01 -10.23
N THR A 83 -2.12 -11.28 -9.24
CA THR A 83 -3.08 -12.39 -9.29
C THR A 83 -4.51 -12.00 -8.95
N SER A 84 -4.71 -10.92 -8.19
CA SER A 84 -6.00 -10.63 -7.57
C SER A 84 -6.90 -9.75 -8.44
N ILE A 85 -7.80 -10.40 -9.17
CA ILE A 85 -8.95 -9.71 -9.78
C ILE A 85 -9.91 -9.21 -8.69
N ALA A 86 -10.01 -9.92 -7.55
CA ALA A 86 -10.85 -9.51 -6.43
C ALA A 86 -10.44 -8.13 -5.86
N LEU A 87 -9.13 -7.86 -5.71
CA LEU A 87 -8.65 -6.54 -5.29
C LEU A 87 -8.90 -5.47 -6.36
N LEU A 88 -8.72 -5.79 -7.64
CA LEU A 88 -9.07 -4.87 -8.73
C LEU A 88 -10.54 -4.44 -8.65
N ASP A 89 -11.45 -5.40 -8.48
CA ASP A 89 -12.88 -5.11 -8.40
C ASP A 89 -13.25 -4.36 -7.11
N ALA A 90 -12.62 -4.70 -5.98
CA ALA A 90 -12.81 -3.98 -4.72
C ALA A 90 -12.38 -2.51 -4.83
N ILE A 91 -11.23 -2.23 -5.45
CA ILE A 91 -10.74 -0.86 -5.67
C ILE A 91 -11.71 -0.09 -6.58
N LYS A 92 -12.22 -0.71 -7.65
CA LYS A 92 -13.21 -0.08 -8.55
C LYS A 92 -14.57 0.17 -7.90
N ALA A 93 -14.92 -0.60 -6.86
CA ALA A 93 -16.20 -0.48 -6.17
C ALA A 93 -16.23 0.63 -5.12
N ILE A 94 -15.07 1.11 -4.66
CA ILE A 94 -14.96 2.19 -3.67
C ILE A 94 -14.63 3.54 -4.34
N THR A 95 -14.93 4.63 -3.64
CA THR A 95 -14.57 6.00 -4.06
C THR A 95 -13.32 6.52 -3.36
N THR A 96 -12.94 5.93 -2.22
CA THR A 96 -11.70 6.27 -1.51
C THR A 96 -10.50 6.01 -2.44
N PRO A 97 -9.63 7.00 -2.67
CA PRO A 97 -8.50 6.84 -3.58
C PRO A 97 -7.50 5.82 -3.05
N VAL A 98 -7.04 4.93 -3.94
CA VAL A 98 -6.05 3.90 -3.63
C VAL A 98 -4.76 4.23 -4.36
N VAL A 99 -3.66 4.30 -3.60
CA VAL A 99 -2.30 4.44 -4.11
C VAL A 99 -1.61 3.09 -4.03
N GLU A 100 -1.22 2.55 -5.17
CA GLU A 100 -0.43 1.32 -5.22
C GLU A 100 1.01 1.60 -4.79
N VAL A 101 1.56 0.76 -3.93
CA VAL A 101 2.92 0.89 -3.40
C VAL A 101 3.71 -0.40 -3.61
N HIS A 102 4.92 -0.27 -4.16
CA HIS A 102 5.89 -1.37 -4.29
C HIS A 102 7.26 -0.96 -3.78
N LEU A 103 7.84 -1.77 -2.89
CA LEU A 103 9.21 -1.59 -2.41
C LEU A 103 10.24 -1.66 -3.56
N SER A 104 10.20 -2.75 -4.34
CA SER A 104 11.03 -2.93 -5.53
C SER A 104 10.30 -2.42 -6.77
N ASN A 105 10.98 -2.27 -7.91
CA ASN A 105 10.33 -2.04 -9.19
C ASN A 105 9.88 -3.40 -9.79
N PRO A 106 8.57 -3.71 -9.89
CA PRO A 106 8.12 -4.99 -10.44
C PRO A 106 8.49 -5.17 -11.93
N LYS A 107 8.62 -4.07 -12.70
CA LYS A 107 8.92 -4.12 -14.15
C LYS A 107 10.36 -4.52 -14.47
N THR A 108 11.28 -4.42 -13.51
CA THR A 108 12.68 -4.87 -13.67
C THR A 108 12.89 -6.29 -13.17
N ARG A 109 11.81 -6.96 -12.75
CA ARG A 109 11.82 -8.32 -12.18
C ARG A 109 11.28 -9.35 -13.18
N GLU A 110 10.97 -10.55 -12.70
CA GLU A 110 10.40 -11.63 -13.49
C GLU A 110 9.13 -11.19 -14.23
N GLU A 111 8.90 -11.68 -15.45
CA GLU A 111 7.82 -11.23 -16.34
C GLU A 111 6.42 -11.27 -15.70
N PHE A 112 6.14 -12.29 -14.87
CA PHE A 112 4.86 -12.41 -14.18
C PHE A 112 4.59 -11.27 -13.18
N ARG A 113 5.60 -10.47 -12.81
CA ARG A 113 5.46 -9.31 -11.93
C ARG A 113 5.15 -8.00 -12.67
N HIS A 114 5.21 -8.01 -14.00
CA HIS A 114 4.98 -6.81 -14.80
C HIS A 114 3.48 -6.47 -14.88
N LEU A 115 2.62 -7.46 -14.70
CA LEU A 115 1.17 -7.27 -14.63
C LEU A 115 0.76 -6.80 -13.23
N SER A 116 0.09 -5.67 -13.15
CA SER A 116 -0.54 -5.19 -11.91
C SER A 116 -2.04 -5.05 -12.10
N TYR A 117 -2.83 -5.92 -11.45
CA TYR A 117 -4.28 -5.76 -11.36
C TYR A 117 -4.65 -4.57 -10.46
N VAL A 118 -3.90 -4.35 -9.38
CA VAL A 118 -4.11 -3.21 -8.48
C VAL A 118 -3.90 -1.89 -9.23
N GLY A 119 -2.81 -1.77 -9.98
CA GLY A 119 -2.45 -0.58 -10.76
C GLY A 119 -3.41 -0.26 -11.90
N MET A 120 -4.25 -1.21 -12.33
CA MET A 120 -5.33 -0.93 -13.30
C MET A 120 -6.46 -0.08 -12.71
N ALA A 121 -6.59 -0.02 -11.38
CA ALA A 121 -7.63 0.74 -10.69
C ALA A 121 -7.09 1.73 -9.66
N ALA A 122 -5.81 1.68 -9.31
CA ALA A 122 -5.18 2.65 -8.44
C ALA A 122 -5.20 4.07 -9.06
N ALA A 123 -5.38 5.08 -8.22
CA ALA A 123 -5.28 6.48 -8.62
C ALA A 123 -3.84 6.86 -8.99
N LYS A 124 -2.87 6.23 -8.33
CA LYS A 124 -1.43 6.44 -8.55
C LYS A 124 -0.66 5.18 -8.15
N THR A 125 0.49 4.96 -8.78
CA THR A 125 1.43 3.88 -8.45
C THR A 125 2.79 4.47 -8.07
N VAL A 126 3.36 4.01 -6.97
CA VAL A 126 4.72 4.32 -6.51
C VAL A 126 5.50 3.02 -6.40
N GLU A 127 6.58 2.88 -7.16
CA GLU A 127 7.36 1.64 -7.24
C GLU A 127 8.86 1.89 -7.24
N GLY A 128 9.64 1.00 -6.61
CA GLY A 128 11.10 0.95 -6.75
C GLY A 128 11.93 1.86 -5.85
N HIS A 129 11.36 2.43 -4.80
CA HIS A 129 12.06 3.33 -3.87
C HIS A 129 12.33 2.69 -2.49
N GLY A 130 12.27 1.37 -2.40
CA GLY A 130 12.36 0.65 -1.12
C GLY A 130 11.27 1.13 -0.16
N ALA A 131 11.61 1.21 1.14
CA ALA A 131 10.71 1.70 2.18
C ALA A 131 10.21 3.14 1.92
N ALA A 132 10.99 3.97 1.22
CA ALA A 132 10.58 5.33 0.87
C ALA A 132 9.38 5.37 -0.10
N SER A 133 9.05 4.25 -0.76
CA SER A 133 7.84 4.17 -1.60
C SER A 133 6.57 4.49 -0.80
N TYR A 134 6.52 4.12 0.48
CA TYR A 134 5.38 4.46 1.34
C TYR A 134 5.33 5.95 1.66
N THR A 135 6.47 6.58 1.97
CA THR A 135 6.49 8.01 2.33
C THR A 135 6.21 8.91 1.13
N ILE A 136 6.64 8.49 -0.07
CA ILE A 136 6.30 9.15 -1.35
C ILE A 136 4.80 8.99 -1.65
N ALA A 137 4.22 7.82 -1.37
CA ALA A 137 2.79 7.60 -1.55
C ALA A 137 1.96 8.45 -0.58
N LEU A 138 2.40 8.59 0.67
CA LEU A 138 1.79 9.50 1.64
C LEU A 138 1.91 10.97 1.20
N ASP A 139 3.05 11.39 0.64
CA ASP A 139 3.22 12.75 0.11
C ASP A 139 2.18 13.08 -0.95
N ALA A 140 1.90 12.14 -1.86
CA ALA A 140 0.87 12.32 -2.88
C ALA A 140 -0.52 12.54 -2.28
N VAL A 141 -0.84 11.85 -1.18
CA VAL A 141 -2.11 12.05 -0.45
C VAL A 141 -2.16 13.44 0.19
N VAL A 142 -1.07 13.85 0.82
CA VAL A 142 -0.93 15.15 1.49
C VAL A 142 -1.02 16.30 0.49
N SER A 143 -0.38 16.18 -0.67
CA SER A 143 -0.37 17.21 -1.72
C SER A 143 -1.67 17.26 -2.54
N GLY A 144 -2.60 16.33 -2.32
CA GLY A 144 -3.87 16.27 -3.05
C GLY A 144 -3.72 15.79 -4.50
N GLU A 145 -2.67 15.03 -4.79
CA GLU A 145 -2.40 14.44 -6.10
C GLU A 145 -3.18 13.13 -6.35
N VAL A 146 -4.01 12.71 -5.39
CA VAL A 146 -4.87 11.50 -5.44
C VAL A 146 -6.27 11.78 -4.92
#